data_AF-A0AAU2U0X4-F1
#
_entry.id   AF-A0AAU2U0X4-F1
#
_cell.length_a   1.000
_cell.length_b   1.000
_cell.length_c   1.000
_cell.angle_alpha   90.00
_cell.angle_beta   90.00
_cell.angle_gamma   90.00
#
_symmetry.space_group_name_H-M   'P 1'
#
loop_
_entity.id
_entity.type
_entity.pdbx_description
1 polymer ?
#
loop_
_entity_poly.entity_id
_entity_poly.type
_entity_poly.pdbx_seq_one_letter_code
_entity_poly.pdbx_strand_id
1 'polypeptide(L)'
;MMRFVSVRLRVSPPCRRGPRGTPAADLSLRVRSAAGDHDVLARVGLLAPGDPPGTGGPVGGADEHVAAEAGPCPGIRWPVCADVLHDRSPRPYADAVRRLGDLTAAHPGCRLAAAPLTGGGWAVVDGTSRTVLPLAHRVPPDQPLLASCLHAWLVAGHTLRDIHDIRVVHGG
;
A
#
# COMPACT_ATOMS: atom_id res chain seq x y z
N MET A 1 8.77 -5.81 11.62
CA MET A 1 8.88 -4.52 12.36
C MET A 1 7.62 -3.69 12.11
N MET A 2 7.10 -2.97 13.11
CA MET A 2 5.94 -2.08 12.97
C MET A 2 6.41 -0.66 12.58
N ARG A 3 5.66 0.01 11.71
CA ARG A 3 6.00 1.32 11.14
C ARG A 3 4.75 2.19 11.06
N PHE A 4 4.88 3.46 11.39
CA PHE A 4 3.90 4.48 11.04
C PHE A 4 4.16 4.91 9.59
N VAL A 5 3.11 4.88 8.77
CA VAL A 5 3.18 5.20 7.34
C VAL A 5 2.16 6.29 7.05
N SER A 6 2.61 7.33 6.34
CA SER A 6 1.74 8.34 5.77
C SER A 6 1.74 8.20 4.26
N VAL A 7 0.56 8.16 3.65
CA VAL A 7 0.38 8.05 2.21
C VAL A 7 -0.49 9.20 1.72
N ARG A 8 -0.06 9.82 0.62
CA ARG A 8 -0.84 10.87 -0.07
C ARG A 8 -1.22 10.36 -1.45
N LEU A 9 -2.51 10.44 -1.75
CA LEU A 9 -3.06 10.17 -3.07
C LEU A 9 -3.25 11.49 -3.82
N ARG A 10 -2.91 11.54 -5.11
CA ARG A 10 -3.17 12.69 -5.97
C ARG A 10 -3.68 12.21 -7.32
N VAL A 11 -4.73 12.84 -7.83
CA VAL A 11 -5.14 12.65 -9.22
C VAL A 11 -4.09 13.30 -10.10
N SER A 12 -3.48 12.55 -11.02
CA SER A 12 -2.48 13.11 -11.92
C SER A 12 -3.21 13.93 -12.98
N PRO A 13 -2.94 15.25 -13.12
CA PRO A 13 -3.46 16.00 -14.25
C PRO A 13 -2.87 15.44 -15.55
N PRO A 14 -3.60 15.49 -16.69
CA PRO A 14 -3.17 14.88 -17.95
C PRO A 14 -1.84 15.40 -18.50
N CYS A 15 -1.29 16.50 -17.99
CA CYS A 15 0.09 16.92 -18.19
C CYS A 15 0.45 17.98 -17.13
N ARG A 16 1.43 17.71 -16.26
CA ARG A 16 2.47 18.67 -15.79
C ARG A 16 3.33 18.04 -14.69
N ARG A 17 4.64 18.30 -14.76
CA ARG A 17 5.58 18.14 -13.63
C ARG A 17 5.01 18.85 -12.40
N GLY A 18 4.83 18.11 -11.32
CA GLY A 18 4.45 18.67 -10.02
C GLY A 18 5.53 19.57 -9.43
N PRO A 19 5.19 20.40 -8.43
CA PRO A 19 6.10 21.39 -7.87
C PRO A 19 7.29 20.73 -7.18
N ARG A 20 8.50 21.25 -7.44
CA ARG A 20 9.71 20.96 -6.65
C ARG A 20 9.51 21.55 -5.25
N GLY A 21 9.64 20.71 -4.21
CA GLY A 21 9.64 21.18 -2.82
C GLY A 21 9.03 20.23 -1.79
N THR A 22 8.45 19.10 -2.19
CA THR A 22 8.08 18.06 -1.21
C THR A 22 9.34 17.27 -0.83
N PRO A 23 9.55 16.92 0.47
CA PRO A 23 10.64 16.01 0.83
C PRO A 23 10.47 14.70 0.03
N ALA A 24 11.55 14.01 -0.31
CA ALA A 24 11.49 12.79 -1.12
C ALA A 24 10.53 11.77 -0.48
N ALA A 25 9.65 11.16 -1.29
CA ALA A 25 8.82 10.05 -0.83
C ALA A 25 9.67 8.77 -0.78
N ASP A 26 9.46 7.92 0.21
CA ASP A 26 10.14 6.61 0.28
C ASP A 26 9.66 5.67 -0.82
N LEU A 27 8.42 5.85 -1.28
CA LEU A 27 7.87 5.21 -2.47
C LEU A 27 6.93 6.16 -3.22
N SER A 28 7.08 6.23 -4.53
CA SER A 28 6.13 6.86 -5.46
C SER A 28 5.65 5.84 -6.47
N LEU A 29 4.33 5.67 -6.53
CA LEU A 29 3.65 4.83 -7.50
C LEU A 29 2.81 5.67 -8.45
N ARG A 30 2.71 5.22 -9.69
CA ARG A 30 1.65 5.62 -10.61
C ARG A 30 0.66 4.48 -10.76
N VAL A 31 -0.60 4.76 -10.45
CA VAL A 31 -1.71 3.81 -10.52
C VAL A 31 -2.62 4.24 -11.66
N ARG A 32 -2.83 3.36 -12.63
CA ARG A 32 -3.86 3.54 -13.66
C ARG A 32 -5.11 2.81 -13.22
N SER A 33 -6.24 3.51 -13.24
CA SER A 33 -7.54 2.96 -12.89
C SER A 33 -8.62 3.36 -13.89
N ALA A 34 -9.82 2.79 -13.73
CA ALA A 34 -11.01 3.21 -14.46
C ALA A 34 -11.35 4.70 -14.29
N ALA A 35 -10.99 5.30 -13.14
CA ALA A 35 -11.22 6.72 -12.84
C ALA A 35 -10.13 7.65 -13.42
N GLY A 36 -9.02 7.11 -13.93
CA GLY A 36 -7.89 7.85 -14.46
C GLY A 36 -6.54 7.41 -13.87
N ASP A 37 -5.51 8.22 -14.14
CA ASP A 37 -4.17 8.03 -13.61
C ASP A 37 -4.00 8.80 -12.28
N HIS A 38 -3.39 8.13 -11.29
CA HIS A 38 -3.16 8.66 -9.95
C HIS A 38 -1.69 8.49 -9.57
N ASP A 39 -1.16 9.48 -8.85
CA ASP A 39 0.13 9.40 -8.18
C ASP A 39 -0.10 9.10 -6.69
N VAL A 40 0.52 8.03 -6.19
CA VAL A 40 0.48 7.63 -4.78
C VAL A 40 1.87 7.79 -4.19
N LEU A 41 1.99 8.54 -3.09
CA LEU A 41 3.25 8.86 -2.45
C LEU A 41 3.23 8.35 -1.01
N ALA A 42 4.09 7.40 -0.67
CA ALA A 42 4.21 6.86 0.68
C ALA A 42 5.49 7.36 1.37
N ARG A 43 5.39 7.55 2.68
CA ARG A 43 6.47 7.95 3.59
C ARG A 43 6.42 7.12 4.87
N VAL A 44 7.58 6.80 5.41
CA VAL A 44 7.77 6.12 6.69
C VAL A 44 8.27 7.11 7.73
N GLY A 45 7.66 7.09 8.91
CA GLY A 45 8.09 7.90 10.05
C GLY A 45 7.03 8.91 10.51
N LEU A 46 7.25 9.46 11.70
CA LEU A 46 6.38 10.48 12.27
C LEU A 46 6.45 11.75 11.42
N LEU A 47 5.30 12.25 10.96
CA LEU A 47 5.23 13.60 10.42
C LEU A 47 5.69 14.57 11.51
N ALA A 48 6.57 15.50 11.15
CA ALA A 48 6.99 16.52 12.09
C ALA A 48 5.76 17.38 12.48
N PRO A 49 5.60 17.77 13.76
CA PRO A 49 4.58 18.73 14.14
C PRO A 49 4.70 19.99 13.29
N GLY A 50 3.69 20.31 12.50
CA GLY A 50 3.68 21.49 11.62
C GLY A 50 3.98 21.21 10.14
N ASP A 51 4.16 19.95 9.71
CA ASP A 51 4.02 19.62 8.30
C ASP A 51 2.60 20.02 7.86
N PRO A 52 2.43 20.95 6.91
CA PRO A 52 1.09 21.40 6.55
C PRO A 52 0.29 20.20 6.01
N PRO A 53 -0.99 20.03 6.41
CA PRO A 53 -1.92 19.20 5.65
C PRO A 53 -1.87 19.75 4.24
N GLY A 54 -1.34 18.98 3.29
CA GLY A 54 -0.81 19.50 2.03
C GLY A 54 -1.79 20.40 1.29
N THR A 55 -1.68 21.71 1.47
CA THR A 55 -2.46 22.74 0.81
C THR A 55 -1.80 23.03 -0.54
N GLY A 56 -2.30 22.42 -1.62
CA GLY A 56 -1.82 22.75 -2.97
C GLY A 56 -2.12 21.73 -4.07
N GLY A 57 -3.37 21.31 -4.20
CA GLY A 57 -3.85 20.51 -5.33
C GLY A 57 -5.29 20.05 -5.11
N PRO A 58 -6.07 19.74 -6.17
CA PRO A 58 -7.40 19.16 -6.00
C PRO A 58 -7.30 17.92 -5.10
N VAL A 59 -8.11 17.91 -4.06
CA VAL A 59 -7.98 17.06 -2.86
C VAL A 59 -7.95 15.58 -3.25
N GLY A 60 -6.77 14.98 -3.23
CA GLY A 60 -6.62 13.55 -2.97
C GLY A 60 -6.21 13.39 -1.51
N GLY A 61 -6.93 12.56 -0.76
CA GLY A 61 -6.79 12.44 0.69
C GLY A 61 -5.38 12.03 1.15
N ALA A 62 -5.08 12.32 2.43
CA ALA A 62 -3.95 11.76 3.15
C ALA A 62 -4.45 10.63 4.06
N ASP A 63 -3.68 9.55 4.13
CA ASP A 63 -3.94 8.35 4.93
C ASP A 63 -2.75 8.14 5.87
N GLU A 64 -3.04 7.92 7.15
CA GLU A 64 -2.07 7.68 8.21
C GLU A 64 -2.44 6.40 8.94
N HIS A 65 -1.53 5.43 8.94
CA HIS A 65 -1.83 4.09 9.43
C HIS A 65 -0.60 3.38 9.95
N VAL A 66 -0.85 2.26 10.62
CA VAL A 66 0.17 1.33 11.07
C VAL A 66 0.34 0.21 10.05
N ALA A 67 1.58 0.04 9.59
CA ALA A 67 1.98 -1.11 8.79
C ALA A 67 2.93 -2.02 9.58
N ALA A 68 2.74 -3.33 9.46
CA ALA A 68 3.65 -4.31 10.04
C ALA A 68 3.99 -5.44 9.06
N GLU A 69 5.21 -5.92 9.18
CA GLU A 69 5.63 -7.14 8.51
C GLU A 69 5.05 -8.38 9.20
N ALA A 70 4.46 -9.27 8.41
CA ALA A 70 3.97 -10.57 8.84
C ALA A 70 5.17 -11.51 9.10
N GLY A 71 5.60 -11.62 10.36
CA GLY A 71 6.70 -12.51 10.75
C GLY A 71 6.29 -13.99 10.90
N PRO A 72 7.27 -14.91 10.97
CA PRO A 72 7.04 -16.32 11.27
C PRO A 72 6.82 -16.60 12.77
N CYS A 73 7.05 -15.63 13.65
CA CYS A 73 7.06 -15.82 15.11
C CYS A 73 5.72 -15.42 15.76
N PRO A 74 4.97 -16.37 16.35
CA PRO A 74 3.69 -16.10 17.02
C PRO A 74 3.80 -15.23 18.29
N GLY A 75 5.02 -15.05 18.84
CA GLY A 75 5.24 -14.37 20.13
C GLY A 75 5.41 -12.84 20.05
N ILE A 76 5.46 -12.28 18.85
CA ILE A 76 5.65 -10.84 18.60
C ILE A 76 4.24 -10.22 18.52
N ARG A 77 3.73 -9.70 19.66
CA ARG A 77 2.35 -9.15 19.88
C ARG A 77 1.94 -7.92 19.03
N TRP A 78 2.60 -7.67 17.91
CA TRP A 78 2.50 -6.41 17.17
C TRP A 78 1.51 -6.37 16.00
N PRO A 79 1.11 -7.48 15.34
CA PRO A 79 0.16 -7.39 14.21
C PRO A 79 -1.31 -7.16 14.63
N VAL A 80 -1.64 -7.13 15.93
CA VAL A 80 -3.03 -6.97 16.40
C VAL A 80 -3.60 -5.59 16.08
N CYS A 81 -2.76 -4.55 16.06
CA CYS A 81 -3.20 -3.17 15.81
C CYS A 81 -2.77 -2.64 14.44
N ALA A 82 -2.24 -3.49 13.56
CA ALA A 82 -1.78 -3.05 12.24
C ALA A 82 -2.96 -2.98 11.27
N ASP A 83 -3.16 -1.82 10.66
CA ASP A 83 -4.11 -1.64 9.56
C ASP A 83 -3.64 -2.38 8.31
N VAL A 84 -2.32 -2.47 8.14
CA VAL A 84 -1.67 -3.10 6.98
C VAL A 84 -0.68 -4.17 7.41
N LEU A 85 -0.83 -5.37 6.84
CA LEU A 85 0.15 -6.45 6.96
C LEU A 85 0.83 -6.73 5.62
N HIS A 86 2.13 -6.96 5.62
CA HIS A 86 2.83 -7.42 4.42
C HIS A 86 3.72 -8.63 4.70
N ASP A 87 3.68 -9.64 3.84
CA ASP A 87 4.70 -10.70 3.80
C ASP A 87 5.89 -10.22 2.96
N ARG A 88 7.09 -10.72 3.26
CA ARG A 88 8.30 -10.47 2.46
C ARG A 88 8.69 -11.64 1.57
N SER A 89 8.17 -12.83 1.86
CA SER A 89 8.61 -14.06 1.20
C SER A 89 7.78 -14.28 -0.07
N PRO A 90 8.38 -14.27 -1.28
CA PRO A 90 7.65 -14.60 -2.49
C PRO A 90 7.10 -16.03 -2.44
N ARG A 91 5.83 -16.21 -2.81
CA ARG A 91 5.15 -17.52 -2.80
C ARG A 91 4.41 -17.80 -4.10
N PRO A 92 4.12 -19.06 -4.45
CA PRO A 92 3.11 -19.38 -5.46
C PRO A 92 1.75 -18.76 -5.10
N TYR A 93 0.92 -18.42 -6.10
CA TYR A 93 -0.33 -17.71 -5.88
C TYR A 93 -1.28 -18.45 -4.90
N ALA A 94 -1.45 -19.77 -5.07
CA ALA A 94 -2.30 -20.57 -4.17
C ALA A 94 -1.82 -20.52 -2.71
N ASP A 95 -0.50 -20.56 -2.48
CA ASP A 95 0.08 -20.48 -1.14
C ASP A 95 -0.04 -19.07 -0.56
N ALA A 96 0.09 -18.04 -1.39
CA ALA A 96 -0.14 -16.66 -1.00
C ALA A 96 -1.60 -16.43 -0.59
N VAL A 97 -2.56 -16.99 -1.32
CA VAL A 97 -3.99 -16.92 -0.98
C VAL A 97 -4.25 -17.52 0.40
N ARG A 98 -3.75 -18.73 0.66
CA ARG A 98 -3.89 -19.38 1.98
C ARG A 98 -3.25 -18.54 3.08
N ARG A 99 -2.01 -18.09 2.88
CA ARG A 99 -1.28 -17.26 3.85
C ARG A 99 -2.00 -15.96 4.18
N LEU A 100 -2.54 -15.26 3.18
CA LEU A 100 -3.28 -14.02 3.37
C LEU A 100 -4.63 -14.26 4.06
N GLY A 101 -5.29 -15.39 3.77
CA GLY A 101 -6.46 -15.84 4.52
C GLY A 101 -6.15 -16.06 6.00
N ASP A 102 -5.07 -16.78 6.30
CA ASP A 102 -4.63 -17.04 7.68
C ASP A 102 -4.29 -15.73 8.42
N LEU A 103 -3.59 -14.81 7.75
CA LEU A 103 -3.20 -13.51 8.33
C LEU A 103 -4.42 -12.65 8.66
N THR A 104 -5.36 -12.51 7.73
CA THR A 104 -6.57 -11.70 7.95
C THR A 104 -7.54 -12.34 8.96
N ALA A 105 -7.54 -13.67 9.07
CA ALA A 105 -8.27 -14.38 10.13
C ALA A 105 -7.64 -14.17 11.52
N ALA A 106 -6.30 -14.20 11.61
CA ALA A 106 -5.58 -13.98 12.86
C ALA A 106 -5.56 -12.51 13.31
N HIS A 107 -5.76 -11.57 12.39
CA HIS A 107 -5.72 -10.13 12.64
C HIS A 107 -6.96 -9.41 12.08
N PRO A 108 -8.12 -9.49 12.76
CA PRO A 108 -9.36 -8.89 12.26
C PRO A 108 -9.32 -7.36 12.09
N GLY A 109 -8.40 -6.67 12.78
CA GLY A 109 -8.16 -5.23 12.61
C GLY A 109 -7.38 -4.86 11.34
N CYS A 110 -6.75 -5.84 10.67
CA CYS A 110 -6.00 -5.60 9.44
C CYS A 110 -6.95 -5.36 8.27
N ARG A 111 -6.96 -4.14 7.74
CA ARG A 111 -7.78 -3.75 6.59
C ARG A 111 -7.19 -4.27 5.28
N LEU A 112 -5.87 -4.33 5.14
CA LEU A 112 -5.22 -4.81 3.92
C LEU A 112 -4.00 -5.68 4.21
N ALA A 113 -3.91 -6.83 3.56
CA ALA A 113 -2.71 -7.66 3.58
C ALA A 113 -2.18 -7.93 2.17
N ALA A 114 -0.85 -7.95 2.00
CA ALA A 114 -0.23 -8.22 0.72
C ALA A 114 1.00 -9.14 0.83
N ALA A 115 1.25 -9.95 -0.20
CA ALA A 115 2.40 -10.84 -0.29
C ALA A 115 2.96 -10.87 -1.71
N PRO A 116 4.29 -10.84 -1.89
CA PRO A 116 4.90 -10.95 -3.21
C PRO A 116 4.70 -12.36 -3.79
N LEU A 117 4.63 -12.44 -5.12
CA LEU A 117 4.46 -13.69 -5.86
C LEU A 117 5.78 -14.13 -6.51
N THR A 118 6.04 -15.44 -6.53
CA THR A 118 7.19 -16.04 -7.22
C THR A 118 7.19 -15.78 -8.73
N GLY A 119 6.01 -15.69 -9.35
CA GLY A 119 5.83 -15.33 -10.76
C GLY A 119 5.85 -13.82 -11.06
N GLY A 120 6.17 -13.00 -10.05
CA GLY A 120 6.10 -11.54 -10.13
C GLY A 120 4.73 -10.98 -9.76
N GLY A 121 4.72 -9.72 -9.34
CA GLY A 121 3.55 -9.07 -8.78
C GLY A 121 3.25 -9.49 -7.34
N TRP A 122 2.04 -9.18 -6.91
CA TRP A 122 1.61 -9.26 -5.52
C TRP A 122 0.21 -9.85 -5.43
N ALA A 123 0.01 -10.76 -4.48
CA ALA A 123 -1.32 -11.10 -4.00
C ALA A 123 -1.73 -10.08 -2.94
N VAL A 124 -2.94 -9.54 -3.06
CA VAL A 124 -3.46 -8.52 -2.15
C VAL A 124 -4.86 -8.91 -1.71
N VAL A 125 -5.14 -8.80 -0.42
CA VAL A 125 -6.47 -8.99 0.14
C VAL A 125 -6.93 -7.73 0.86
N ASP A 126 -8.14 -7.31 0.55
CA ASP A 126 -8.90 -6.39 1.38
C ASP A 126 -9.67 -7.21 2.42
N GLY A 127 -9.44 -6.91 3.70
CA GLY A 127 -10.01 -7.63 4.84
C GLY A 127 -11.54 -7.68 4.85
N THR A 128 -12.22 -6.75 4.15
CA THR A 128 -13.69 -6.76 4.04
C THR A 128 -14.22 -7.65 2.94
N SER A 129 -13.61 -7.64 1.75
CA SER A 129 -14.04 -8.49 0.64
C SER A 129 -13.53 -9.94 0.75
N ARG A 130 -12.48 -10.17 1.54
CA ARG A 130 -11.75 -11.45 1.69
C ARG A 130 -11.34 -12.10 0.37
N THR A 131 -11.38 -11.34 -0.72
CA THR A 131 -11.02 -11.79 -2.05
C THR A 131 -9.57 -11.41 -2.29
N VAL A 132 -8.75 -12.40 -2.64
CA VAL A 132 -7.34 -12.18 -2.96
C VAL A 132 -7.21 -11.86 -4.45
N LEU A 133 -6.65 -10.69 -4.77
CA LEU A 133 -6.42 -10.23 -6.14
C LEU A 133 -4.92 -10.28 -6.48
N PRO A 134 -4.55 -10.81 -7.65
CA PRO A 134 -3.21 -10.59 -8.19
C PRO A 134 -3.13 -9.17 -8.77
N LEU A 135 -2.14 -8.40 -8.34
CA LEU A 135 -1.91 -7.01 -8.72
C LEU A 135 -0.43 -6.71 -8.89
N ALA A 136 -0.13 -5.48 -9.33
CA ALA A 136 1.19 -4.88 -9.24
C ALA A 136 2.32 -5.70 -9.90
N HIS A 137 2.05 -6.32 -11.06
CA HIS A 137 3.00 -7.21 -11.77
C HIS A 137 4.39 -6.61 -12.05
N ARG A 138 4.51 -5.28 -12.03
CA ARG A 138 5.75 -4.54 -12.28
C ARG A 138 6.40 -3.98 -11.02
N VAL A 139 5.81 -4.23 -9.85
CA VAL A 139 6.35 -3.75 -8.58
C VAL A 139 7.26 -4.84 -7.98
N PRO A 140 8.52 -4.50 -7.66
CA PRO A 140 9.46 -5.45 -7.06
C PRO A 140 8.93 -6.13 -5.78
N PRO A 141 9.32 -7.38 -5.51
CA PRO A 141 8.86 -8.13 -4.34
C PRO A 141 9.38 -7.58 -3.00
N ASP A 142 10.43 -6.76 -3.03
CA ASP A 142 11.07 -6.10 -1.89
C ASP A 142 10.48 -4.72 -1.58
N GLN A 143 9.30 -4.39 -2.13
CA GLN A 143 8.62 -3.12 -1.92
C GLN A 143 7.47 -3.21 -0.89
N PRO A 144 7.73 -3.20 0.43
CA PRO A 144 6.70 -3.37 1.47
C PRO A 144 5.68 -2.21 1.51
N LEU A 145 6.07 -1.03 1.03
CA LEU A 145 5.18 0.14 0.99
C LEU A 145 4.07 0.03 -0.04
N LEU A 146 4.12 -0.94 -0.98
CA LEU A 146 3.01 -1.20 -1.89
C LEU A 146 1.70 -1.45 -1.13
N ALA A 147 1.75 -2.27 -0.08
CA ALA A 147 0.57 -2.59 0.72
C ALA A 147 -0.04 -1.32 1.33
N SER A 148 0.80 -0.42 1.84
CA SER A 148 0.35 0.87 2.36
C SER A 148 -0.24 1.79 1.28
N CYS A 149 0.32 1.81 0.08
CA CYS A 149 -0.25 2.56 -1.04
C CYS A 149 -1.65 2.04 -1.43
N LEU A 150 -1.85 0.72 -1.41
CA LEU A 150 -3.13 0.10 -1.70
C LEU A 150 -4.15 0.30 -0.58
N HIS A 151 -3.69 0.41 0.67
CA HIS A 151 -4.56 0.77 1.80
C HIS A 151 -5.10 2.19 1.63
N ALA A 152 -4.24 3.16 1.34
CA ALA A 152 -4.64 4.54 1.08
C ALA A 152 -5.58 4.68 -0.12
N TRP A 153 -5.40 3.83 -1.14
CA TRP A 153 -6.33 3.73 -2.28
C TRP A 153 -7.75 3.34 -1.83
N LEU A 154 -7.86 2.33 -0.94
CA LEU A 154 -9.14 1.93 -0.36
C LEU A 154 -9.75 3.01 0.54
N VAL A 155 -8.94 3.65 1.38
CA VAL A 155 -9.38 4.74 2.29
C VAL A 155 -9.91 5.94 1.51
N ALA A 156 -9.32 6.24 0.35
CA ALA A 156 -9.81 7.26 -0.57
C ALA A 156 -11.13 6.89 -1.29
N GLY A 157 -11.70 5.72 -1.00
CA GLY A 157 -12.98 5.26 -1.57
C GLY A 157 -12.85 4.57 -2.92
N HIS A 158 -11.63 4.27 -3.37
CA HIS A 158 -11.43 3.50 -4.59
C HIS A 158 -11.44 1.99 -4.31
N THR A 159 -11.64 1.18 -5.35
CA THR A 159 -11.60 -0.29 -5.26
C THR A 159 -10.34 -0.84 -5.92
N LEU A 160 -9.82 -1.95 -5.38
CA LEU A 160 -8.68 -2.66 -5.98
C LEU A 160 -9.00 -3.25 -7.36
N ARG A 161 -10.28 -3.56 -7.64
CA ARG A 161 -10.71 -4.15 -8.92
C ARG A 161 -10.61 -3.17 -10.09
N ASP A 162 -10.63 -1.87 -9.81
CA ASP A 162 -10.57 -0.84 -10.83
C ASP A 162 -9.14 -0.52 -11.25
N ILE A 163 -8.13 -1.12 -10.59
CA ILE A 163 -6.72 -0.92 -10.91
C ILE A 163 -6.37 -1.74 -12.16
N HIS A 164 -5.82 -1.06 -13.17
CA HIS A 164 -5.34 -1.67 -14.41
C HIS A 164 -3.82 -1.85 -14.44
N ASP A 165 -3.06 -0.94 -13.83
CA ASP A 165 -1.59 -0.99 -13.82
C ASP A 165 -1.04 -0.22 -12.62
N ILE A 166 0.09 -0.68 -12.09
CA ILE A 166 0.84 0.01 -11.03
C ILE A 166 2.32 0.01 -11.42
N ARG A 167 2.95 1.17 -11.35
CA ARG A 167 4.37 1.35 -11.65
C ARG A 167 5.09 2.12 -10.56
N VAL A 168 6.29 1.69 -10.23
CA VAL A 168 7.20 2.48 -9.39
C VAL A 168 7.77 3.62 -10.22
N VAL A 169 7.61 4.85 -9.74
CA VAL A 169 8.20 6.07 -10.32
C VAL A 169 9.49 6.43 -9.57
N HIS A 170 9.51 6.19 -8.26
CA HIS A 170 10.68 6.31 -7.40
C HIS A 170 10.51 5.33 -6.24
N GLY A 171 11.54 4.55 -5.92
CA GLY A 171 11.58 3.68 -4.75
C GLY A 171 12.98 3.78 -4.17
N GLY A 172 13.07 4.14 -2.89
CA GLY A 172 14.32 4.18 -2.13
C GLY A 172 14.81 2.79 -1.76
#